data_AF-A0A422N6X4-F1
#
_entry.id   AF-A0A422N6X4-F1
#
_cell.length_a   1.000
_cell.length_b   1.000
_cell.length_c   1.000
_cell.angle_alpha   90.00
_cell.angle_beta   90.00
_cell.angle_gamma   90.00
#
_symmetry.space_group_name_H-M   'P 1'
#
loop_
_entity.id
_entity.type
_entity.pdbx_description
1 polymer ?
#
loop_
_entity_poly.entity_id
_entity_poly.type
_entity_poly.pdbx_seq_one_letter_code
_entity_poly.pdbx_strand_id
1 'polypeptide(L)'
;MPAPALAVRQFTFSHEISCADDPSGSDKHDAYEATRVIPIVSITVQVLSFDRRCFWVHLSESRESSEAPPPAFGPCAVAFDGVAADATSSILFDDAPQASHEQLGESGVGAPNPHAVLAQSLAQRLARRLRKECESPGVAVYVACGFAGEKTELWGTPAGSSFDVTMRFGAALFSHLLELIREEILCDPKA
;
A
#
# COMPACT_ATOMS: atom_id res chain seq x y z
N MET A 1 -1.80 -27.07 14.61
CA MET A 1 -1.36 -25.85 13.92
C MET A 1 -1.43 -24.71 14.93
N PRO A 2 -0.39 -23.89 15.06
CA PRO A 2 -0.46 -22.70 15.91
C PRO A 2 -1.54 -21.74 15.42
N ALA A 3 -2.04 -20.89 16.32
CA ALA A 3 -2.97 -19.83 15.95
C ALA A 3 -2.28 -18.83 15.00
N PRO A 4 -3.01 -18.26 14.02
CA PRO A 4 -2.43 -17.25 13.16
C PRO A 4 -2.12 -15.98 13.95
N ALA A 5 -1.00 -15.34 13.63
CA ALA A 5 -0.64 -14.04 14.20
C ALA A 5 -1.37 -12.93 13.44
N LEU A 6 -1.99 -12.00 14.16
CA LEU A 6 -2.66 -10.83 13.59
C LEU A 6 -1.98 -9.57 14.10
N ALA A 7 -1.56 -8.71 13.18
CA ALA A 7 -1.00 -7.40 13.47
C ALA A 7 -1.79 -6.32 12.73
N VAL A 8 -2.10 -5.21 13.42
CA VAL A 8 -2.84 -4.09 12.85
C VAL A 8 -2.14 -2.79 13.21
N ARG A 9 -1.91 -1.91 12.23
CA ARG A 9 -1.28 -0.61 12.44
C ARG A 9 -1.90 0.45 11.54
N GLN A 10 -2.05 1.64 12.09
CA GLN A 10 -2.44 2.81 11.31
C GLN A 10 -1.23 3.71 11.08
N PHE A 11 -1.12 4.30 9.90
CA PHE A 11 -0.14 5.35 9.63
C PHE A 11 -0.71 6.38 8.66
N THR A 12 -0.19 7.60 8.73
CA THR A 12 -0.59 8.68 7.81
C THR A 12 0.53 8.93 6.82
N PHE A 13 0.22 8.86 5.52
CA PHE A 13 1.13 9.32 4.48
C PHE A 13 0.95 10.81 4.27
N SER A 14 2.05 11.56 4.33
CA SER A 14 2.09 13.00 4.11
C SER A 14 3.02 13.37 2.96
N HIS A 15 2.72 14.49 2.31
CA HIS A 15 3.56 15.07 1.28
C HIS A 15 4.11 16.42 1.72
N GLU A 16 5.41 16.59 1.51
CA GLU A 16 6.15 17.81 1.82
C GLU A 16 6.20 18.68 0.56
N ILE A 17 5.72 19.93 0.69
CA ILE A 17 5.81 20.95 -0.35
C ILE A 17 6.79 22.03 0.12
N SER A 18 7.76 22.36 -0.74
CA SER A 18 8.63 23.52 -0.52
C SER A 18 7.86 24.79 -0.86
N CYS A 19 7.72 25.72 0.09
CA CYS A 19 7.01 26.99 -0.09
C CYS A 19 7.81 28.05 -0.88
N ALA A 20 8.69 27.65 -1.79
CA ALA A 20 9.58 28.55 -2.51
C ALA A 20 8.92 29.30 -3.69
N ASP A 21 7.72 28.91 -4.12
CA ASP A 21 7.07 29.42 -5.34
C ASP A 21 5.82 30.26 -5.06
N ASP A 22 5.89 31.26 -4.18
CA ASP A 22 4.90 32.34 -4.14
C ASP A 22 5.44 33.54 -4.95
N PRO A 23 5.00 33.78 -6.21
CA PRO A 23 5.49 34.89 -7.03
C PRO A 23 4.95 36.26 -6.58
N SER A 24 4.32 36.36 -5.41
CA SER A 24 3.73 37.60 -4.91
C SER A 24 4.44 38.13 -3.66
N GLY A 25 5.35 39.07 -3.89
CA GLY A 25 5.54 40.21 -3.00
C GLY A 25 6.58 40.10 -1.88
N SER A 26 7.68 40.82 -2.10
CA SER A 26 8.45 41.65 -1.16
C SER A 26 8.91 41.10 0.20
N ASP A 27 10.17 41.43 0.44
CA ASP A 27 10.86 41.63 1.72
C ASP A 27 11.60 40.45 2.34
N LYS A 28 12.92 40.66 2.33
CA LYS A 28 13.95 40.01 3.12
C LYS A 28 13.49 39.80 4.56
N HIS A 29 13.32 38.54 4.97
CA HIS A 29 13.61 38.10 6.34
C HIS A 29 13.71 36.56 6.38
N ASP A 30 14.83 36.07 6.91
CA ASP A 30 15.09 34.72 7.42
C ASP A 30 14.55 33.53 6.61
N ALA A 31 15.34 33.09 5.62
CA ALA A 31 15.12 31.87 4.85
C ALA A 31 15.34 30.60 5.70
N TYR A 32 14.47 30.35 6.66
CA TYR A 32 14.11 28.97 6.99
C TYR A 32 13.14 28.52 5.91
N GLU A 33 13.59 27.62 5.03
CA GLU A 33 12.72 26.92 4.08
C GLU A 33 11.54 26.34 4.86
N ALA A 34 10.39 27.00 4.79
CA ALA A 34 9.19 26.55 5.47
C ALA A 34 8.62 25.39 4.65
N THR A 35 9.04 24.17 4.97
CA THR A 35 8.45 22.96 4.39
C THR A 35 7.06 22.78 4.97
N ARG A 36 6.03 22.81 4.11
CA ARG A 36 4.66 22.52 4.52
C ARG A 36 4.37 21.02 4.35
N VAL A 37 4.02 20.35 5.45
CA VAL A 37 3.62 18.94 5.45
C VAL A 37 2.10 18.85 5.31
N ILE A 38 1.62 18.16 4.29
CA ILE A 38 0.19 17.97 4.01
C ILE A 38 -0.15 16.48 4.17
N PRO A 39 -1.06 16.09 5.10
CA PRO A 39 -1.51 14.70 5.20
C PRO A 39 -2.35 14.36 3.96
N ILE A 40 -1.97 13.30 3.26
CA ILE A 40 -2.66 12.83 2.05
C ILE A 40 -3.71 11.78 2.43
N VAL A 41 -3.30 10.74 3.16
CA VAL A 41 -4.16 9.60 3.50
C VAL A 41 -3.75 8.93 4.80
N SER A 42 -4.75 8.58 5.61
CA SER A 42 -4.57 7.69 6.77
C SER A 42 -4.88 6.26 6.35
N ILE A 43 -3.96 5.34 6.57
CA ILE A 43 -4.02 3.96 6.10
C ILE A 43 -4.05 3.02 7.29
N THR A 44 -4.99 2.08 7.25
CA THR A 44 -5.01 0.92 8.14
C THR A 44 -4.40 -0.27 7.42
N VAL A 45 -3.36 -0.82 8.03
CA VAL A 45 -2.66 -2.02 7.59
C VAL A 45 -3.06 -3.17 8.50
N GLN A 46 -3.54 -4.26 7.93
CA GLN A 46 -3.83 -5.49 8.64
C GLN A 46 -2.99 -6.62 8.05
N VAL A 47 -2.27 -7.36 8.88
CA VAL A 47 -1.46 -8.51 8.45
C VAL A 47 -1.83 -9.72 9.27
N LEU A 48 -2.25 -10.78 8.59
CA LEU A 48 -2.47 -12.10 9.18
C LEU A 48 -1.37 -13.03 8.68
N SER A 49 -0.68 -13.73 9.59
CA SER A 49 0.38 -14.69 9.24
C SER A 49 0.07 -16.09 9.72
N PHE A 50 0.31 -17.06 8.85
CA PHE A 50 0.24 -18.49 9.15
C PHE A 50 1.65 -19.09 9.02
N ASP A 51 2.16 -19.60 10.14
CA ASP A 51 3.41 -20.37 10.21
C ASP A 51 4.63 -19.63 9.61
N ARG A 52 4.59 -18.28 9.55
CA ARG A 52 5.62 -17.44 8.89
C ARG A 52 5.88 -17.81 7.41
N ARG A 53 4.94 -18.52 6.78
CA ARG A 53 5.00 -18.96 5.38
C ARG A 53 3.92 -18.35 4.52
N CYS A 54 2.79 -17.98 5.11
CA CYS A 54 1.70 -17.34 4.40
C CYS A 54 1.36 -16.03 5.10
N PHE A 55 1.32 -14.94 4.35
CA PHE A 55 0.97 -13.61 4.85
C PHE A 55 -0.19 -13.06 4.05
N TRP A 56 -1.27 -12.68 4.73
CA TRP A 56 -2.40 -11.97 4.17
C TRP A 56 -2.36 -10.52 4.61
N VAL A 57 -2.17 -9.62 3.67
CA VAL A 57 -2.08 -8.18 3.90
C VAL A 57 -3.32 -7.52 3.33
N HIS A 58 -3.99 -6.73 4.16
CA HIS A 58 -5.09 -5.87 3.73
C HIS A 58 -4.71 -4.41 4.03
N LEU A 59 -4.73 -3.60 2.97
CA LEU A 59 -4.48 -2.16 3.01
C LEU A 59 -5.79 -1.45 2.76
N SER A 60 -6.17 -0.52 3.64
CA SER A 60 -7.41 0.24 3.47
C SER A 60 -7.28 1.65 4.02
N GLU A 61 -8.16 2.55 3.59
CA GLU A 61 -8.28 3.85 4.24
C GLU A 61 -8.76 3.67 5.68
N SER A 62 -8.17 4.44 6.60
CA SER A 62 -8.52 4.37 8.01
C SER A 62 -9.92 4.91 8.22
N ARG A 63 -10.73 4.13 8.95
CA ARG A 63 -12.12 4.49 9.24
C ARG A 63 -12.16 5.66 10.21
N GLU A 64 -12.97 6.66 9.88
CA GLU A 64 -13.21 7.83 10.75
C GLU A 64 -14.07 7.49 11.96
N SER A 65 -14.89 6.44 11.86
CA SER A 65 -15.80 6.00 12.93
C SER A 65 -15.94 4.47 12.97
N SER A 66 -16.13 3.93 14.18
CA SER A 66 -16.45 2.52 14.42
C SER A 66 -17.81 2.09 13.85
N GLU A 67 -18.68 3.04 13.49
CA GLU A 67 -19.98 2.78 12.85
C GLU A 67 -19.91 2.76 11.32
N ALA A 68 -18.82 3.25 10.71
CA ALA A 68 -18.63 3.18 9.25
C ALA A 68 -18.66 1.72 8.74
N PRO A 69 -19.01 1.46 7.48
CA PRO A 69 -18.89 0.11 6.94
C PRO A 69 -17.43 -0.40 7.02
N PRO A 70 -17.21 -1.72 7.08
CA PRO A 70 -15.88 -2.27 6.96
C PRO A 70 -15.26 -1.86 5.62
N PRO A 71 -13.92 -1.66 5.55
CA PRO A 71 -13.29 -1.30 4.30
C PRO A 71 -13.45 -2.44 3.28
N ALA A 72 -13.68 -2.08 2.01
CA ALA A 72 -13.70 -3.06 0.93
C ALA A 72 -12.32 -3.69 0.76
N PHE A 73 -12.23 -4.91 0.23
CA PHE A 73 -10.92 -5.56 -0.03
C PHE A 73 -10.21 -5.02 -1.28
N GLY A 74 -10.98 -4.54 -2.27
CA GLY A 74 -10.47 -4.02 -3.55
C GLY A 74 -9.60 -5.03 -4.33
N PRO A 75 -8.77 -4.55 -5.28
CA PRO A 75 -7.90 -5.40 -6.07
C PRO A 75 -6.91 -6.16 -5.20
N CYS A 76 -6.67 -7.43 -5.55
CA CYS A 76 -5.82 -8.33 -4.80
C CYS A 76 -4.81 -9.00 -5.71
N ALA A 77 -3.58 -9.12 -5.23
CA ALA A 77 -2.52 -9.86 -5.88
C ALA A 77 -1.84 -10.82 -4.91
N VAL A 78 -1.22 -11.85 -5.47
CA VAL A 78 -0.43 -12.84 -4.75
C VAL A 78 0.97 -12.92 -5.34
N ALA A 79 1.96 -13.17 -4.50
CA ALA A 79 3.29 -13.56 -4.92
C ALA A 79 3.83 -14.72 -4.09
N PHE A 80 4.63 -15.56 -4.75
CA PHE A 80 5.33 -16.68 -4.16
C PHE A 80 6.84 -16.51 -4.38
N ASP A 81 7.62 -16.81 -3.35
CA ASP A 81 9.07 -16.95 -3.47
C ASP A 81 9.53 -18.24 -2.77
N GLY A 82 10.52 -18.93 -3.34
CA GLY A 82 11.09 -20.18 -2.84
C GLY A 82 10.31 -21.46 -3.16
N VAL A 83 9.09 -21.34 -3.71
CA VAL A 83 8.27 -22.50 -4.11
C VAL A 83 8.66 -23.04 -5.49
N ALA A 84 9.08 -22.16 -6.40
CA ALA A 84 9.56 -22.49 -7.74
C ALA A 84 10.98 -21.94 -7.95
N ALA A 85 11.61 -22.32 -9.07
CA ALA A 85 12.94 -21.82 -9.43
C ALA A 85 12.99 -20.28 -9.48
N ASP A 86 11.89 -19.67 -9.94
CA ASP A 86 11.72 -18.22 -10.03
C ASP A 86 10.55 -17.75 -9.17
N ALA A 87 10.64 -16.52 -8.67
CA ALA A 87 9.54 -15.88 -7.96
C ALA A 87 8.37 -15.61 -8.92
N THR A 88 7.16 -15.97 -8.51
CA THR A 88 5.95 -15.82 -9.32
C THR A 88 4.97 -14.85 -8.66
N SER A 89 4.16 -14.19 -9.47
CA SER A 89 3.09 -13.33 -8.97
C SER A 89 1.92 -13.29 -9.93
N SER A 90 0.71 -13.14 -9.40
CA SER A 90 -0.51 -12.97 -10.18
C SER A 90 -1.44 -11.97 -9.51
N ILE A 91 -2.22 -11.26 -10.31
CA ILE A 91 -3.43 -10.58 -9.84
C ILE A 91 -4.50 -11.67 -9.65
N LEU A 92 -5.22 -11.64 -8.51
CA LEU A 92 -6.30 -12.56 -8.17
C LEU A 92 -7.67 -11.95 -8.47
N PHE A 93 -7.84 -10.67 -8.09
CA PHE A 93 -9.04 -9.88 -8.36
C PHE A 93 -8.59 -8.47 -8.78
N ASP A 94 -9.20 -7.92 -9.82
CA ASP A 94 -8.94 -6.55 -10.29
C ASP A 94 -10.13 -5.62 -10.08
N ASP A 95 -11.19 -6.11 -9.44
CA ASP A 95 -12.40 -5.35 -9.18
C ASP A 95 -12.13 -4.30 -8.09
N ALA A 96 -11.87 -3.06 -8.52
CA ALA A 96 -12.04 -1.89 -7.67
C ALA A 96 -13.56 -1.61 -7.54
N PRO A 97 -14.06 -1.15 -6.38
CA PRO A 97 -15.43 -0.65 -6.30
C PRO A 97 -15.58 0.50 -7.29
N GLN A 98 -16.25 0.23 -8.41
CA GLN A 98 -16.49 1.23 -9.43
C GLN A 98 -17.36 2.33 -8.80
N ALA A 99 -16.80 3.53 -8.67
CA ALA A 99 -17.64 4.72 -8.60
C ALA A 99 -18.52 4.69 -9.84
N SER A 100 -19.84 4.65 -9.65
CA SER A 100 -20.84 4.59 -10.70
C SER A 100 -20.84 5.90 -11.51
N HIS A 101 -19.83 6.07 -12.36
CA HIS A 101 -19.86 7.01 -13.46
C HIS A 101 -19.74 6.21 -14.75
N GLU A 102 -20.85 6.21 -15.49
CA GLU A 102 -20.96 5.65 -16.83
C GLU A 102 -19.81 6.14 -17.71
N GLN A 103 -18.97 5.23 -18.20
CA GLN A 103 -18.27 5.42 -19.46
C GLN A 103 -18.56 4.25 -20.37
N LEU A 104 -19.68 4.39 -21.08
CA LEU A 104 -19.91 3.79 -22.39
C LEU A 104 -18.87 4.39 -23.35
N GLY A 105 -17.76 3.71 -23.62
CA GLY A 105 -16.74 4.26 -24.52
C GLY A 105 -15.50 3.40 -24.72
N GLU A 106 -15.50 2.69 -25.85
CA GLU A 106 -14.33 2.26 -26.65
C GLU A 106 -13.28 1.33 -26.03
N SER A 107 -13.19 0.13 -26.62
CA SER A 107 -12.08 -0.83 -26.48
C SER A 107 -10.73 -0.20 -26.86
N GLY A 108 -10.09 0.46 -25.91
CA GLY A 108 -8.65 0.63 -25.84
C GLY A 108 -8.07 -0.31 -24.78
N VAL A 109 -6.81 -0.71 -24.92
CA VAL A 109 -6.05 -1.32 -23.82
C VAL A 109 -5.95 -0.27 -22.72
N GLY A 110 -6.88 -0.29 -21.77
CA GLY A 110 -6.92 0.64 -20.65
C GLY A 110 -5.63 0.57 -19.85
N ALA A 111 -5.20 1.70 -19.29
CA ALA A 111 -4.08 1.73 -18.36
C ALA A 111 -4.35 0.75 -17.20
N PRO A 112 -3.32 0.02 -16.72
CA PRO A 112 -3.52 -0.98 -15.68
C PRO A 112 -4.01 -0.31 -14.39
N ASN A 113 -4.92 -0.99 -13.68
CA ASN A 113 -5.46 -0.51 -12.41
C ASN A 113 -4.30 -0.24 -11.43
N PRO A 114 -4.09 1.02 -10.97
CA PRO A 114 -2.95 1.37 -10.13
C PRO A 114 -2.96 0.64 -8.79
N HIS A 115 -4.13 0.28 -8.25
CA HIS A 115 -4.24 -0.46 -7.01
C HIS A 115 -3.82 -1.93 -7.19
N ALA A 116 -4.13 -2.53 -8.33
CA ALA A 116 -3.70 -3.88 -8.66
C ALA A 116 -2.17 -3.94 -8.90
N VAL A 117 -1.61 -2.94 -9.58
CA VAL A 117 -0.16 -2.80 -9.76
C VAL A 117 0.56 -2.62 -8.42
N LEU A 118 0.01 -1.77 -7.53
CA LEU A 118 0.53 -1.59 -6.18
C LEU A 118 0.46 -2.89 -5.36
N ALA A 119 -0.68 -3.58 -5.38
CA ALA A 119 -0.86 -4.86 -4.69
C ALA A 119 0.17 -5.89 -5.15
N GLN A 120 0.34 -6.04 -6.47
CA GLN A 120 1.28 -6.98 -7.06
C GLN A 120 2.73 -6.64 -6.72
N SER A 121 3.11 -5.36 -6.82
CA SER A 121 4.45 -4.88 -6.49
C SER A 121 4.79 -5.11 -5.02
N LEU A 122 3.86 -4.81 -4.11
CA LEU A 122 4.02 -5.08 -2.68
C LEU A 122 4.12 -6.57 -2.37
N ALA A 123 3.22 -7.39 -2.94
CA ALA A 123 3.22 -8.83 -2.74
C ALA A 123 4.58 -9.43 -3.13
N GLN A 124 5.10 -9.08 -4.32
CA GLN A 124 6.40 -9.54 -4.80
C GLN A 124 7.56 -9.11 -3.89
N ARG A 125 7.61 -7.83 -3.51
CA ARG A 125 8.70 -7.29 -2.69
C ARG A 125 8.69 -7.92 -1.30
N LEU A 126 7.51 -8.08 -0.69
CA LEU A 126 7.34 -8.71 0.60
C LEU A 126 7.71 -10.20 0.54
N ALA A 127 7.21 -10.97 -0.44
CA ALA A 127 7.53 -12.39 -0.57
C ALA A 127 9.05 -12.61 -0.64
N ARG A 128 9.74 -11.83 -1.47
CA ARG A 128 11.21 -11.86 -1.59
C ARG A 128 11.94 -11.53 -0.30
N ARG A 129 11.44 -10.56 0.47
CA ARG A 129 12.08 -10.13 1.70
C ARG A 129 11.81 -11.09 2.85
N LEU A 130 10.55 -11.52 3.01
CA LEU A 130 10.11 -12.41 4.06
C LEU A 130 10.67 -13.81 3.90
N ARG A 131 10.85 -14.32 2.67
CA ARG A 131 11.58 -15.58 2.44
C ARG A 131 12.97 -15.55 3.08
N LYS A 132 13.70 -14.44 2.90
CA LYS A 132 15.04 -14.25 3.47
C LYS A 132 15.00 -14.11 5.00
N GLU A 133 14.03 -13.37 5.53
CA GLU A 133 13.95 -13.11 6.98
C GLU A 133 13.40 -14.28 7.79
N CYS A 134 12.51 -15.09 7.22
CA CYS A 134 11.92 -16.24 7.89
C CYS A 134 12.74 -17.53 7.69
N GLU A 135 13.83 -17.47 6.90
CA GLU A 135 14.62 -18.64 6.46
C GLU A 135 13.73 -19.79 5.92
N SER A 136 12.57 -19.43 5.36
CA SER A 136 11.57 -20.39 4.94
C SER A 136 11.90 -20.96 3.57
N PRO A 137 11.66 -22.26 3.32
CA PRO A 137 11.79 -22.83 1.98
C PRO A 137 10.86 -22.14 0.98
N GLY A 138 9.72 -21.61 1.42
CA GLY A 138 8.82 -20.84 0.57
C GLY A 138 7.92 -19.90 1.35
N VAL A 139 7.57 -18.77 0.74
CA VAL A 139 6.65 -17.77 1.28
C VAL A 139 5.62 -17.37 0.25
N ALA A 140 4.35 -17.31 0.66
CA ALA A 140 3.23 -16.75 -0.07
C ALA A 140 2.79 -15.43 0.58
N VAL A 141 2.64 -14.38 -0.21
CA VAL A 141 2.12 -13.09 0.25
C VAL A 141 0.94 -12.69 -0.62
N TYR A 142 -0.18 -12.45 0.02
CA TYR A 142 -1.40 -11.91 -0.57
C TYR A 142 -1.53 -10.46 -0.12
N VAL A 143 -1.78 -9.55 -1.06
CA VAL A 143 -2.01 -8.13 -0.77
C VAL A 143 -3.32 -7.73 -1.41
N ALA A 144 -4.24 -7.21 -0.60
CA ALA A 144 -5.51 -6.64 -1.02
C ALA A 144 -5.52 -5.13 -0.74
N CYS A 145 -5.90 -4.32 -1.73
CA CYS A 145 -5.90 -2.86 -1.69
C CYS A 145 -7.32 -2.30 -1.69
N GLY A 146 -7.85 -2.10 -0.49
CA GLY A 146 -9.15 -1.54 -0.15
C GLY A 146 -9.23 -0.02 -0.08
N PHE A 147 -8.57 0.70 -0.96
CA PHE A 147 -8.69 2.16 -1.04
C PHE A 147 -9.97 2.54 -1.79
N ALA A 148 -10.77 3.43 -1.22
CA ALA A 148 -12.10 3.79 -1.71
C ALA A 148 -12.32 5.29 -1.54
N GLY A 149 -12.15 6.05 -2.62
CA GLY A 149 -12.44 7.49 -2.63
C GLY A 149 -11.88 8.22 -3.85
N GLU A 150 -12.35 9.45 -4.08
CA GLU A 150 -11.87 10.38 -5.12
C GLU A 150 -10.37 10.70 -4.97
N LYS A 151 -9.81 10.53 -3.76
CA LYS A 151 -8.38 10.72 -3.47
C LYS A 151 -7.46 9.67 -4.11
N THR A 152 -8.02 8.61 -4.67
CA THR A 152 -7.26 7.59 -5.43
C THR A 152 -6.63 8.16 -6.70
N GLU A 153 -7.23 9.22 -7.27
CA GLU A 153 -6.68 9.94 -8.43
C GLU A 153 -5.34 10.63 -8.13
N LEU A 154 -5.09 10.96 -6.84
CA LEU A 154 -3.87 11.59 -6.37
C LEU A 154 -2.67 10.65 -6.31
N TRP A 155 -2.85 9.33 -6.50
CA TRP A 155 -1.74 8.37 -6.41
C TRP A 155 -1.49 7.62 -7.71
N GLY A 156 -2.30 7.86 -8.75
CA GLY A 156 -2.36 6.99 -9.94
C GLY A 156 -2.46 7.65 -11.31
N THR A 157 -2.68 8.97 -11.43
CA THR A 157 -2.76 9.62 -12.76
C THR A 157 -1.61 10.61 -12.99
N PRO A 158 -0.97 10.61 -14.19
CA PRO A 158 -0.02 11.65 -14.59
C PRO A 158 -0.59 13.07 -14.56
N ALA A 159 -1.91 13.20 -14.42
CA ALA A 159 -2.64 14.47 -14.39
C ALA A 159 -2.86 15.03 -12.97
N GLY A 160 -2.67 14.25 -11.89
CA GLY A 160 -3.03 14.65 -10.53
C GLY A 160 -1.90 14.65 -9.49
N SER A 161 -0.82 13.87 -9.70
CA SER A 161 0.38 13.89 -8.84
C SER A 161 1.64 13.53 -9.63
N SER A 162 2.81 14.03 -9.19
CA SER A 162 4.10 13.59 -9.77
C SER A 162 4.30 12.10 -9.50
N PHE A 163 4.82 11.37 -10.50
CA PHE A 163 5.31 9.98 -10.38
C PHE A 163 6.12 9.73 -9.10
N ASP A 164 6.84 10.74 -8.61
CA ASP A 164 7.63 10.69 -7.38
C ASP A 164 6.77 10.47 -6.11
N VAL A 165 5.53 10.96 -6.08
CA VAL A 165 4.62 10.80 -4.94
C VAL A 165 4.15 9.35 -4.85
N THR A 166 3.74 8.76 -5.98
CA THR A 166 3.37 7.33 -6.06
C THR A 166 4.51 6.42 -5.63
N MET A 167 5.73 6.70 -6.08
CA MET A 167 6.92 5.93 -5.70
C MET A 167 7.23 6.06 -4.21
N ARG A 168 7.18 7.27 -3.64
CA ARG A 168 7.36 7.50 -2.20
C ARG A 168 6.27 6.82 -1.38
N PHE A 169 5.03 6.86 -1.85
CA PHE A 169 3.90 6.19 -1.22
C PHE A 169 4.10 4.68 -1.14
N GLY A 170 4.40 4.04 -2.28
CA GLY A 170 4.69 2.60 -2.32
C GLY A 170 5.91 2.19 -1.48
N ALA A 171 6.94 3.04 -1.43
CA ALA A 171 8.09 2.82 -0.56
C ALA A 171 7.74 2.92 0.93
N ALA A 172 6.97 3.94 1.32
CA ALA A 172 6.51 4.12 2.70
C ALA A 172 5.65 2.94 3.15
N LEU A 173 4.70 2.50 2.32
CA LEU A 173 3.87 1.31 2.56
C LEU A 173 4.73 0.07 2.79
N PHE A 174 5.68 -0.19 1.91
CA PHE A 174 6.57 -1.34 2.03
C PHE A 174 7.36 -1.33 3.35
N SER A 175 7.93 -0.18 3.72
CA SER A 175 8.67 -0.04 4.97
C SER A 175 7.78 -0.29 6.20
N HIS A 176 6.62 0.37 6.28
CA HIS A 176 5.70 0.22 7.41
C HIS A 176 5.16 -1.21 7.54
N LEU A 177 4.85 -1.86 6.41
CA LEU A 177 4.43 -3.26 6.38
C LEU A 177 5.51 -4.19 6.92
N LEU A 178 6.75 -4.01 6.46
CA LEU A 178 7.85 -4.88 6.85
C LEU A 178 8.23 -4.68 8.33
N GLU A 179 8.20 -3.44 8.81
CA GLU A 179 8.39 -3.12 10.24
C GLU A 179 7.31 -3.75 11.10
N LEU A 180 6.03 -3.59 10.72
CA LEU A 180 4.90 -4.22 11.40
C LEU A 180 5.06 -5.74 11.51
N ILE A 181 5.42 -6.39 10.40
CA ILE A 181 5.62 -7.85 10.37
C ILE A 181 6.77 -8.25 11.29
N ARG A 182 7.90 -7.52 11.26
CA ARG A 182 9.03 -7.83 12.14
C ARG A 182 8.65 -7.71 13.60
N GLU A 183 8.09 -6.58 13.99
CA GLU A 183 7.82 -6.22 15.38
C GLU A 183 6.70 -7.06 16.00
N GLU A 184 5.63 -7.33 15.26
CA GLU A 184 4.42 -7.95 15.83
C GLU A 184 4.24 -9.41 15.43
N ILE A 185 4.89 -9.88 14.36
CA ILE A 185 4.69 -11.26 13.85
C ILE A 185 5.95 -12.11 14.01
N LEU A 186 7.13 -11.57 13.68
CA LEU A 186 8.38 -12.33 13.72
C LEU A 186 9.08 -12.26 15.09
N CYS A 187 8.92 -11.16 15.83
CA CYS A 187 9.53 -10.96 17.14
C CYS A 187 8.89 -11.77 18.27
N ASP A 188 7.71 -12.39 18.09
CA ASP A 188 7.13 -13.28 19.11
C ASP A 188 7.66 -14.72 18.92
N PRO A 189 8.54 -15.23 19.82
CA PRO A 189 9.09 -16.58 19.73
C PRO A 189 8.07 -17.67 20.13
N LYS A 190 6.83 -17.31 20.51
CA LYS A 190 5.79 -18.27 20.90
C LYS A 190 4.79 -18.64 19.80
N ALA A 191 4.97 -18.12 18.58
CA ALA A 191 4.18 -18.50 17.41
C ALA A 191 4.69 -19.79 16.75
#